data_AF-W1I1N5-F1
#
_entry.id   AF-W1I1N5-F1
#
_cell.length_a   1.000
_cell.length_b   1.000
_cell.length_c   1.000
_cell.angle_alpha   90.00
_cell.angle_beta   90.00
_cell.angle_gamma   90.00
#
_symmetry.space_group_name_H-M   'P 1'
#
loop_
_entity.id
_entity.type
_entity.pdbx_description
1 polymer ?
#
loop_
_entity_poly.entity_id
_entity_poly.type
_entity_poly.pdbx_seq_one_letter_code
_entity_poly.pdbx_strand_id
1 'polypeptide(L)' 'MKCCFCNAEIIGYGNSIRPLIRGRNAKCCDNCNRNIIIPYRFLEILSERENRNNNN' A
#
# COMPACT_ATOMS: atom_id res chain seq x y z
N MET A 1 0.77 15.23 10.31
CA MET A 1 1.39 13.89 10.14
C MET A 1 2.15 13.87 8.81
N LYS A 2 3.29 13.20 8.69
CA LYS A 2 4.07 13.16 7.43
C LYS A 2 3.91 11.83 6.69
N CYS A 3 3.89 11.88 5.37
CA CYS A 3 3.89 10.71 4.49
C CYS A 3 5.21 9.95 4.61
N CYS A 4 5.15 8.65 4.87
CA CYS A 4 6.35 7.81 5.02
C CYS A 4 7.15 7.59 3.72
N PHE A 5 6.60 7.93 2.55
CA PHE A 5 7.30 7.79 1.26
C PHE A 5 7.94 9.09 0.78
N CYS A 6 7.22 10.20 0.91
CA CYS A 6 7.65 11.48 0.30
C CYS A 6 7.83 12.61 1.31
N ASN A 7 7.62 12.35 2.61
CA ASN A 7 7.68 13.34 3.69
C ASN A 7 6.70 14.53 3.57
N ALA A 8 5.83 14.53 2.56
CA ALA A 8 4.78 15.52 2.41
C ALA A 8 3.80 15.49 3.59
N GLU A 9 3.20 16.63 3.90
CA GLU A 9 2.15 16.72 4.90
C GLU A 9 0.93 15.91 4.47
N ILE A 10 0.40 15.11 5.41
CA ILE A 10 -0.86 14.38 5.22
C ILE A 10 -2.00 15.25 5.74
N ILE A 11 -2.96 15.52 4.86
CA ILE A 11 -4.24 16.13 5.21
C ILE A 11 -5.23 14.99 5.53
N GLY A 12 -5.91 15.07 6.68
CA GLY A 12 -6.84 14.04 7.16
C GLY A 12 -6.15 12.81 7.78
N TYR A 13 -6.79 11.64 7.65
CA TYR A 13 -6.37 10.40 8.36
C TYR A 13 -5.17 9.67 7.74
N GLY A 14 -4.86 9.94 6.46
CA GLY A 14 -3.83 9.23 5.70
C GLY A 14 -4.19 7.78 5.34
N ASN A 15 -3.49 7.28 4.33
CA ASN A 15 -3.75 5.95 3.78
C ASN A 15 -2.87 4.89 4.43
N SER A 16 -3.46 3.72 4.67
CA SER A 16 -2.73 2.53 5.14
C SER A 16 -1.67 2.12 4.13
N ILE A 17 -0.45 1.84 4.60
CA ILE A 17 0.64 1.34 3.73
C ILE A 17 0.69 -0.18 3.63
N ARG A 18 -0.32 -0.88 4.17
CA ARG A 18 -0.47 -2.32 3.93
C ARG A 18 -0.68 -2.58 2.44
N PRO A 19 -0.07 -3.64 1.89
CA PRO A 19 0.65 -4.71 2.61
C PRO A 19 2.16 -4.49 2.85
N LEU A 20 2.78 -3.44 2.28
CA LEU A 20 4.24 -3.24 2.27
C LEU A 20 4.91 -3.26 3.65
N ILE A 21 4.23 -2.78 4.69
CA ILE A 21 4.74 -2.83 6.07
C ILE A 21 3.65 -3.39 7.00
N ARG A 22 4.02 -4.40 7.80
CA ARG A 22 3.19 -4.99 8.85
C ARG A 22 3.58 -4.41 10.21
N GLY A 23 3.03 -3.24 10.55
CA GLY A 23 3.29 -2.55 11.83
C GLY A 23 2.47 -1.27 11.96
N ARG A 24 2.08 -0.88 13.19
CA ARG A 24 1.08 0.19 13.41
C ARG A 24 1.71 1.58 13.26
N ASN A 25 0.98 2.43 12.54
CA ASN A 25 1.05 3.91 12.47
C ASN A 25 1.73 4.54 11.25
N ALA A 26 2.40 3.78 10.39
CA ALA A 26 2.88 4.34 9.13
C ALA A 26 1.71 4.62 8.17
N LYS A 27 1.65 5.85 7.67
CA LYS A 27 0.61 6.36 6.78
C LYS A 27 1.25 7.04 5.58
N CYS A 28 0.55 7.01 4.44
CA CYS A 28 0.95 7.76 3.25
C CYS A 28 -0.13 8.77 2.82
N CYS A 29 0.28 9.80 2.08
CA CYS A 29 -0.63 10.75 1.47
C CYS A 29 -1.37 10.13 0.27
N ASP A 30 -2.39 10.83 -0.25
CA ASP A 30 -3.21 10.32 -1.37
C ASP A 30 -2.41 10.09 -2.65
N ASN A 31 -1.41 10.95 -2.92
CA ASN A 31 -0.55 10.79 -4.08
C ASN A 31 0.26 9.49 -4.02
N CYS A 32 0.88 9.20 -2.87
CA CYS A 32 1.63 7.95 -2.69
C CYS A 32 0.69 6.74 -2.63
N ASN A 33 -0.51 6.90 -2.06
CA ASN A 33 -1.51 5.83 -2.06
C ASN A 33 -1.90 5.43 -3.50
N ARG A 34 -2.19 6.42 -4.35
CA ARG A 34 -2.58 6.19 -5.75
C ARG A 34 -1.45 5.59 -6.60
N ASN A 35 -0.23 6.06 -6.43
CA ASN A 35 0.88 5.70 -7.31
C ASN A 35 1.73 4.51 -6.80
N ILE A 36 1.67 4.18 -5.52
CA ILE A 36 2.52 3.13 -4.92
C ILE A 36 1.65 2.03 -4.29
N ILE A 37 0.79 2.39 -3.34
CA ILE A 37 0.09 1.40 -2.51
C ILE A 37 -0.98 0.65 -3.29
N ILE A 38 -1.85 1.36 -4.01
CA ILE A 38 -2.93 0.73 -4.78
C ILE A 38 -2.37 -0.22 -5.85
N PRO A 39 -1.39 0.18 -6.69
CA PRO A 39 -0.76 -0.74 -7.63
C PRO A 39 -0.17 -1.97 -6.97
N TYR A 40 0.52 -1.81 -5.83
CA TYR A 40 1.09 -2.95 -5.10
C TYR A 40 -0.01 -3.92 -4.61
N ARG A 41 -1.14 -3.42 -4.11
CA ARG A 41 -2.27 -4.26 -3.68
C ARG A 41 -2.83 -5.08 -4.84
N PHE A 42 -2.93 -4.51 -6.04
CA PHE A 42 -3.37 -5.25 -7.21
C PHE A 42 -2.37 -6.34 -7.59
N LEU A 43 -1.06 -6.04 -7.58
CA LEU A 43 -0.02 -7.03 -7.84
C LEU A 43 -0.06 -8.19 -6.84
N GLU A 44 -0.23 -7.91 -5.55
CA GLU A 44 -0.38 -8.94 -4.52
C GLU A 44 -1.57 -9.88 -4.84
N ILE A 45 -2.75 -9.32 -5.12
CA ILE A 45 -3.96 -10.09 -5.46
C ILE A 45 -3.75 -10.95 -6.72
N LEU A 46 -3.10 -10.40 -7.76
CA LEU A 46 -2.81 -11.12 -8.99
C LEU A 46 -1.83 -12.27 -8.74
N SER A 47 -0.75 -12.02 -8.00
CA SER A 47 0.25 -13.05 -7.66
C SER A 47 -0.35 -14.18 -6.81
N GLU A 48 -1.24 -13.86 -5.87
CA GLU A 48 -1.97 -14.86 -5.09
C GLU A 48 -2.90 -15.71 -5.96
N ARG A 49 -3.53 -15.12 -7.00
CA ARG A 49 -4.37 -15.86 -7.95
C ARG A 49 -3.53 -16.83 -8.78
N GLU A 50 -2.40 -16.39 -9.31
CA GLU A 50 -1.47 -17.24 -10.08
C GLU A 50 -0.95 -18.39 -9.23
N ASN A 51 -0.50 -18.13 -8.00
CA ASN A 51 -0.05 -19.18 -7.09
C ASN A 51 -1.14 -20.21 -6.78
N ARG A 52 -2.41 -19.78 -6.60
CA ARG A 52 -3.52 -20.73 -6.42
C ARG A 52 -3.74 -21.60 -7.65
N ASN A 53 -3.63 -21.05 -8.85
CA ASN A 53 -3.81 -21.80 -10.09
C ASN A 53 -2.68 -22.82 -10.33
N ASN A 54 -1.44 -22.49 -9.96
CA ASN A 54 -0.29 -23.40 -10.13
C ASN A 54 -0.27 -24.58 -9.15
N ASN A 55 -1.04 -24.51 -8.06
CA ASN A 55 -1.12 -25.55 -7.03
C ASN A 55 -2.36 -26.47 -7.18
N ASN A 56 -3.18 -26.28 -8.22
CA ASN A 56 -4.36 -27.07 -8.55
C ASN A 56 -4.11 -27.92 -9.80
#